data_AF-A0A482W8N3-F1
#
_entry.id   AF-A0A482W8N3-F1
#
_cell.length_a   1.000
_cell.length_b   1.000
_cell.length_c   1.000
_cell.angle_alpha   90.00
_cell.angle_beta   90.00
_cell.angle_gamma   90.00
#
_symmetry.space_group_name_H-M   'P 1'
#
loop_
_entity.id
_entity.type
_entity.pdbx_description
1 polymer ?
#
loop_
_entity_poly.entity_id
_entity_poly.type
_entity_poly.pdbx_seq_one_letter_code
_entity_poly.pdbx_strand_id
1 'polypeptide(L)'
;MSLDERFNKAADDVKKLKSKPSDADLLEIYALFKQGSVGDINTDRPGLLDLKGKAKWDAWNGKKGTSQESAKEQYIAKVEALIKSIGLQ
;
A
#
# COMPACT_ATOMS: atom_id res chain seq x y z
N MET A 1 -16.92 12.39 -2.28
CA MET A 1 -15.64 12.10 -1.60
C MET A 1 -14.51 12.40 -2.57
N SER A 2 -13.56 13.24 -2.15
CA SER A 2 -12.29 13.51 -2.82
C SER A 2 -11.42 12.25 -2.95
N LEU A 3 -10.32 12.34 -3.70
CA LEU A 3 -9.35 11.24 -3.79
C LEU A 3 -8.73 10.94 -2.42
N ASP A 4 -8.36 11.96 -1.65
CA ASP A 4 -7.81 11.82 -0.30
C ASP A 4 -8.79 11.17 0.68
N GLU A 5 -10.06 11.57 0.66
CA GLU A 5 -11.09 10.93 1.49
C GLU A 5 -11.26 9.44 1.13
N ARG A 6 -11.29 9.11 -0.16
CA ARG A 6 -11.39 7.71 -0.62
C ARG A 6 -10.15 6.90 -0.24
N PHE A 7 -8.97 7.50 -0.35
CA PHE A 7 -7.69 6.87 0.03
C PHE A 7 -7.64 6.62 1.55
N ASN A 8 -8.01 7.60 2.36
CA ASN A 8 -8.08 7.46 3.82
C ASN A 8 -9.11 6.41 4.23
N LYS A 9 -10.28 6.39 3.57
CA LYS A 9 -11.30 5.36 3.79
C LYS A 9 -10.75 3.97 3.46
N ALA A 10 -10.11 3.79 2.31
CA ALA A 10 -9.50 2.52 1.93
C ALA A 10 -8.39 2.09 2.91
N ALA A 11 -7.63 3.05 3.48
CA ALA A 11 -6.64 2.77 4.52
C ALA A 11 -7.25 2.35 5.85
N ASP A 12 -8.50 2.72 6.12
CA ASP A 12 -9.26 2.24 7.27
C ASP A 12 -9.90 0.87 6.99
N ASP A 13 -10.49 0.69 5.80
CA ASP A 13 -11.12 -0.56 5.38
C ASP A 13 -10.12 -1.72 5.33
N VAL A 14 -8.88 -1.50 4.87
CA VAL A 14 -7.87 -2.56 4.78
C VAL A 14 -7.52 -3.16 6.15
N LYS A 15 -7.67 -2.39 7.24
CA LYS A 15 -7.45 -2.85 8.62
C LYS A 15 -8.60 -3.71 9.13
N LYS A 16 -9.76 -3.66 8.46
CA LYS A 16 -11.00 -4.34 8.80
C LYS A 16 -11.26 -5.56 7.91
N LEU A 17 -10.29 -6.00 7.10
CA LEU A 17 -10.46 -7.22 6.31
C LEU A 17 -10.64 -8.43 7.22
N LYS A 18 -11.58 -9.33 6.89
CA LYS A 18 -11.89 -10.54 7.69
C LYS A 18 -10.71 -11.50 7.84
N SER A 19 -9.71 -11.40 6.97
CA SER A 19 -8.52 -12.26 6.98
C SER A 19 -7.32 -11.51 6.42
N LYS A 20 -6.13 -11.96 6.83
CA LYS A 20 -4.86 -11.40 6.34
C LYS A 20 -4.72 -11.68 4.82
N PRO A 21 -4.48 -10.66 3.97
CA PRO A 21 -4.12 -10.85 2.57
C PRO A 21 -2.80 -11.61 2.40
N SER A 22 -2.49 -12.01 1.15
CA SER A 22 -1.18 -12.60 0.84
C SER A 22 -0.04 -11.61 1.15
N ASP A 23 1.16 -12.11 1.45
CA ASP A 23 2.30 -11.20 1.72
C ASP A 23 2.63 -10.32 0.49
N ALA A 24 2.37 -10.80 -0.74
CA ALA A 24 2.48 -10.00 -1.95
C ALA A 24 1.46 -8.84 -1.97
N ASP A 25 0.20 -9.10 -1.62
CA ASP A 25 -0.81 -8.06 -1.52
C ASP A 25 -0.46 -7.03 -0.44
N LEU A 26 0.07 -7.49 0.70
CA LEU A 26 0.50 -6.62 1.79
C LEU A 26 1.67 -5.71 1.40
N LEU A 27 2.62 -6.21 0.62
CA LEU A 27 3.73 -5.41 0.10
C LEU A 27 3.24 -4.39 -0.94
N GLU A 28 2.31 -4.80 -1.81
CA GLU A 28 1.72 -3.91 -2.83
C GLU A 28 0.93 -2.76 -2.18
N ILE A 29 0.02 -3.05 -1.25
CA ILE A 29 -0.73 -1.99 -0.54
C ILE A 29 0.22 -1.10 0.28
N TYR A 30 1.29 -1.64 0.87
CA TYR A 30 2.28 -0.85 1.59
C TYR A 30 3.00 0.12 0.65
N ALA A 31 3.48 -0.38 -0.49
CA ALA A 31 4.20 0.42 -1.48
C ALA A 31 3.32 1.56 -2.04
N LEU A 32 2.08 1.22 -2.43
CA LEU A 32 1.12 2.20 -2.93
C LEU A 32 0.71 3.21 -1.85
N PHE A 33 0.52 2.78 -0.60
CA PHE A 33 0.22 3.68 0.50
C PHE A 33 1.37 4.67 0.75
N LYS A 34 2.60 4.17 0.79
CA LYS A 34 3.80 5.02 0.96
C LYS A 34 3.98 5.99 -0.20
N GLN A 35 3.83 5.52 -1.43
CA GLN A 35 3.92 6.37 -2.61
C GLN A 35 2.78 7.41 -2.65
N GLY A 36 1.56 7.03 -2.30
CA GLY A 36 0.41 7.95 -2.28
C GLY A 36 0.44 8.99 -1.16
N SER A 37 1.07 8.68 -0.02
CA SER A 37 1.15 9.59 1.14
C SER A 37 2.43 10.41 1.21
N VAL A 38 3.58 9.81 0.88
CA VAL A 38 4.91 10.44 1.00
C VAL A 38 5.47 10.81 -0.37
N GLY A 39 5.09 10.09 -1.43
CA GLY A 39 5.75 10.18 -2.73
C GLY A 39 6.94 9.23 -2.83
N ASP A 40 7.92 9.58 -3.66
CA ASP A 40 9.11 8.78 -3.90
C ASP A 40 9.86 8.45 -2.60
N ILE A 41 10.45 7.24 -2.58
CA ILE A 41 11.22 6.76 -1.43
C ILE A 41 12.38 7.70 -1.08
N ASN A 42 12.49 7.99 0.22
CA ASN A 42 13.40 9.00 0.77
C ASN A 42 14.22 8.49 1.97
N THR A 43 14.32 7.17 2.13
CA THR A 43 15.09 6.53 3.20
C THR A 43 16.11 5.57 2.60
N ASP A 44 17.19 5.30 3.34
CA ASP A 44 18.14 4.26 2.97
C ASP A 44 17.53 2.86 3.01
N ARG A 45 18.08 1.97 2.18
CA ARG A 45 17.66 0.58 2.13
C ARG A 45 18.12 -0.16 3.41
N PRO A 46 17.22 -0.86 4.13
CA PRO A 46 17.58 -1.62 5.32
C PRO A 46 18.67 -2.68 5.05
N GLY A 47 19.46 -2.98 6.08
CA GLY A 47 20.54 -3.96 6.03
C GLY A 47 20.06 -5.40 5.83
N LEU A 48 20.99 -6.30 5.45
CA LEU A 48 20.67 -7.68 5.05
C LEU A 48 19.98 -8.54 6.12
N LEU A 49 20.10 -8.18 7.40
CA LEU A 49 19.46 -8.90 8.51
C LEU A 49 17.99 -8.51 8.70
N ASP A 50 17.54 -7.37 8.16
CA ASP A 50 16.14 -6.93 8.20
C ASP A 50 15.41 -7.26 6.89
N LEU A 51 15.12 -8.56 6.70
CA LEU A 51 14.47 -9.05 5.49
C LEU A 51 13.09 -8.41 5.25
N LYS A 52 12.34 -8.14 6.32
CA LYS A 52 10.99 -7.55 6.23
C LYS A 52 11.04 -6.08 5.88
N GLY A 53 11.92 -5.31 6.52
CA GLY A 53 12.14 -3.91 6.16
C GLY A 53 12.68 -3.78 4.74
N LYS A 54 13.62 -4.64 4.34
CA LYS A 54 14.14 -4.70 2.96
C LYS A 54 13.02 -4.95 1.95
N ALA A 55 12.15 -5.94 2.17
CA ALA A 55 11.04 -6.22 1.26
C ALA A 55 10.06 -5.03 1.13
N LYS A 56 9.74 -4.37 2.25
CA LYS A 56 8.93 -3.15 2.24
C LYS A 56 9.58 -2.00 1.49
N TRP A 57 10.87 -1.78 1.74
CA TRP A 57 11.65 -0.76 1.05
C TRP A 57 11.72 -1.03 -0.45
N ASP A 58 12.01 -2.28 -0.84
CA ASP A 58 12.09 -2.70 -2.24
C ASP A 58 10.74 -2.50 -2.96
N ALA A 59 9.63 -2.84 -2.29
CA ALA A 59 8.29 -2.64 -2.83
C ALA A 59 7.98 -1.15 -3.03
N TRP A 60 8.26 -0.29 -2.04
CA TRP A 60 8.04 1.17 -2.17
C TRP A 60 8.97 1.78 -3.22
N ASN A 61 10.25 1.44 -3.22
CA ASN A 61 11.20 1.87 -4.25
C ASN A 61 10.76 1.44 -5.66
N GLY A 62 10.11 0.28 -5.80
CA GLY A 62 9.54 -0.18 -7.06
C GLY A 62 8.39 0.68 -7.61
N LYS A 63 7.80 1.57 -6.80
CA LYS A 63 6.77 2.54 -7.22
C LYS A 63 7.30 3.94 -7.50
N LYS A 64 8.62 4.16 -7.36
CA LYS A 64 9.27 5.46 -7.60
C LYS A 64 8.90 6.01 -8.98
N GLY A 65 8.62 7.31 -9.05
CA GLY A 65 8.16 8.01 -10.27
C GLY A 65 6.65 7.95 -10.51
N THR A 66 5.91 7.14 -9.75
CA THR A 66 4.44 7.17 -9.79
C THR A 66 3.94 8.42 -9.06
N SER A 67 3.05 9.21 -9.65
CA SER A 67 2.47 10.36 -8.96
C SER A 67 1.70 9.93 -7.71
N GLN A 68 1.63 10.81 -6.70
CA GLN A 68 0.86 10.52 -5.48
C GLN A 68 -0.61 10.23 -5.80
N GLU A 69 -1.20 10.96 -6.75
CA GLU A 69 -2.58 10.76 -7.19
C GLU A 69 -2.77 9.36 -7.80
N SER A 70 -1.91 8.95 -8.74
CA SER A 70 -2.00 7.62 -9.37
C SER A 70 -1.76 6.50 -8.36
N ALA A 71 -0.85 6.68 -7.40
CA ALA A 71 -0.63 5.71 -6.34
C ALA A 71 -1.85 5.57 -5.41
N LYS A 72 -2.54 6.67 -5.08
CA LYS A 72 -3.80 6.65 -4.31
C LYS A 72 -4.90 5.90 -5.08
N GLU A 73 -5.05 6.13 -6.37
CA GLU A 73 -6.03 5.44 -7.21
C GLU A 73 -5.76 3.92 -7.27
N GLN A 74 -4.51 3.54 -7.51
CA GLN A 74 -4.09 2.13 -7.49
C GLN A 74 -4.31 1.49 -6.11
N TYR A 75 -4.02 2.22 -5.02
CA TYR A 75 -4.25 1.74 -3.66
C TYR A 75 -5.74 1.46 -3.41
N ILE A 76 -6.61 2.40 -3.77
CA ILE A 76 -8.07 2.26 -3.62
C ILE A 76 -8.55 1.03 -4.39
N ALA A 77 -8.18 0.92 -5.67
CA ALA A 77 -8.58 -0.22 -6.51
C ALA A 77 -8.10 -1.57 -5.93
N LYS A 78 -6.86 -1.61 -5.41
CA LYS A 78 -6.31 -2.82 -4.78
C LYS A 78 -7.07 -3.21 -3.51
N VAL A 79 -7.38 -2.23 -2.65
CA VAL A 79 -8.16 -2.47 -1.43
C VAL A 79 -9.58 -2.93 -1.76
N GLU A 80 -10.25 -2.32 -2.72
CA GLU A 80 -11.59 -2.75 -3.17
C GLU A 80 -11.59 -4.20 -3.69
N ALA A 81 -10.57 -4.59 -4.44
CA ALA A 81 -10.39 -5.97 -4.88
C ALA A 81 -10.21 -6.94 -3.70
N LEU A 82 -9.42 -6.55 -2.69
CA LEU A 82 -9.24 -7.35 -1.47
C LEU A 82 -10.53 -7.46 -0.67
N ILE A 83 -11.30 -6.38 -0.54
CA ILE A 83 -12.61 -6.38 0.12
C ILE A 83 -13.56 -7.33 -0.60
N LYS A 84 -13.59 -7.30 -1.94
CA LYS A 84 -14.44 -8.20 -2.73
C LYS A 84 -14.05 -9.68 -2.54
N SER A 85 -12.76 -9.96 -2.35
CA SER A 85 -12.25 -11.33 -2.18
C SER A 85 -12.33 -11.86 -0.75
N ILE A 86 -12.09 -11.01 0.25
CA ILE A 86 -11.90 -11.40 1.67
C ILE A 86 -13.10 -10.99 2.53
N GLY A 87 -13.75 -9.87 2.18
CA GLY A 87 -14.80 -9.23 2.96
C GLY A 87 -14.27 -8.33 4.08
N LEU A 88 -15.16 -7.49 4.61
CA LEU A 88 -14.94 -6.65 5.81
C LEU A 88 -15.56 -7.31 7.04
N GLN A 89 -14.86 -7.23 8.17
CA GLN A 89 -15.30 -7.70 9.48
C GLN A 89 -16.42 -6.85 10.04
#